data_AF-A0A847H2V0-F1
#
_entry.id   AF-A0A847H2V0-F1
#
_cell.length_a   1.000
_cell.length_b   1.000
_cell.length_c   1.000
_cell.angle_alpha   90.00
_cell.angle_beta   90.00
_cell.angle_gamma   90.00
#
_symmetry.space_group_name_H-M   'P 1'
#
loop_
_entity.id
_entity.type
_entity.pdbx_description
1 polymer ?
#
loop_
_entity_poly.entity_id
_entity_poly.type
_entity_poly.pdbx_seq_one_letter_code
_entity_poly.pdbx_strand_id
1 'polypeptide(L)'
;IELYDKFFKAAFPRLVERLGIVYTPVKVVDFIIYSANYALQKEFGRSLSDENVHILDPFTGTGTFITRLLQSGVIGPDDLEYKYTHELHANEIVLLAYYIASVNIENVYHDIRGEAEGEYTPFNGICLTDTFQLGETSGGEVLFSEMFPQNSKRVQEQQKAPVRVIIGNPPYSIGQKSANDNAQNLSYPRLEKRVMDTYVAKSEAGLNKSLYDAYIKAFRWASDRLDPKNGGIICYVSNGAWIDGNSTDGFRKTIEKEFSSIYVFNLRGNQRTSGELSRREGGKIFGSGSRTPIAVTLLIKKPQQTGKANIYYYEVEDYLTREEKLELTSHFGSIKSVPWKSIKPNEHGDWVNKRNEGFAEFLPLAPEKKFDMKTHSFFTTYSLGVATNKDAYMYNSSKIVLENTIQNMIDFYNEERIKANSIDTYEIKYDATKIVWTDMFIKSLNNNEEFTLNINQFTTSLYRPFFKQVFCYQKELIQRTYQQTKLFPLPDSDNLVICLSGIGASKDFSVLISDTIPDLQLIFNGQCFPLYWYDEHKQDSPTLFDSMADPTPSSYIRRDGISDFILERARSMYGNKTTKEDVFYYVYGILHSPKYRETYAADLKKMLPRLPL
;
A
#
# COMPACT_ATOMS: atom_id res chain seq x y z
N ILE A 1 17.26 25.13 -5.12
CA ILE A 1 16.34 24.04 -5.58
C ILE A 1 17.04 23.09 -6.55
N GLU A 2 17.65 23.57 -7.65
CA GLU A 2 18.37 22.69 -8.59
C GLU A 2 19.52 21.91 -7.96
N LEU A 3 20.28 22.54 -7.05
CA LEU A 3 21.36 21.86 -6.33
C LEU A 3 20.82 20.68 -5.52
N TYR A 4 19.73 20.86 -4.77
CA TYR A 4 19.11 19.79 -3.99
C TYR A 4 18.56 18.67 -4.87
N ASP A 5 17.74 18.96 -5.88
CA ASP A 5 17.10 17.88 -6.65
C ASP A 5 18.11 17.06 -7.49
N LYS A 6 19.09 17.73 -8.12
CA LYS A 6 20.10 17.05 -8.95
C LYS A 6 21.18 16.38 -8.09
N PHE A 7 21.69 17.06 -7.06
CA PHE A 7 22.76 16.51 -6.22
C PHE A 7 22.24 15.37 -5.33
N PHE A 8 21.09 15.52 -4.67
CA PHE A 8 20.62 14.53 -3.69
C PHE A 8 20.20 13.22 -4.36
N LYS A 9 19.53 13.29 -5.53
CA LYS A 9 19.20 12.11 -6.33
C LYS A 9 20.44 11.40 -6.86
N ALA A 10 21.50 12.14 -7.21
CA ALA A 10 22.75 11.57 -7.71
C ALA A 10 23.63 11.00 -6.58
N ALA A 11 23.76 11.72 -5.47
CA ALA A 11 24.68 11.38 -4.38
C ALA A 11 24.11 10.34 -3.41
N PHE A 12 22.79 10.35 -3.15
CA PHE A 12 22.15 9.48 -2.15
C PHE A 12 20.86 8.81 -2.64
N PRO A 13 20.86 8.12 -3.81
CA PRO A 13 19.64 7.58 -4.42
C PRO A 13 18.88 6.59 -3.51
N ARG A 14 19.60 5.72 -2.79
CA ARG A 14 18.97 4.75 -1.86
C ARG A 14 18.30 5.41 -0.66
N LEU A 15 18.85 6.53 -0.17
CA LEU A 15 18.25 7.27 0.94
C LEU A 15 16.97 7.98 0.49
N VAL A 16 16.99 8.59 -0.70
CA VAL A 16 15.80 9.22 -1.31
C VAL A 16 14.69 8.18 -1.53
N GLU A 17 15.04 6.99 -2.03
CA GLU A 17 14.08 5.91 -2.24
C GLU A 17 13.52 5.37 -0.92
N ARG A 18 14.37 5.17 0.10
CA ARG A 18 13.96 4.69 1.43
C ARG A 18 13.02 5.66 2.13
N LEU A 19 13.31 6.97 2.04
CA LEU A 19 12.54 8.02 2.71
C LEU A 19 11.39 8.57 1.87
N GLY A 20 11.34 8.28 0.57
CA GLY A 20 10.26 8.72 -0.32
C GLY A 20 10.16 10.25 -0.48
N ILE A 21 11.30 10.97 -0.49
CA ILE A 21 11.35 12.44 -0.51
C ILE A 21 10.97 12.98 -1.89
N VAL A 22 10.03 13.92 -1.94
CA VAL A 22 9.58 14.55 -3.20
C VAL A 22 9.30 16.05 -3.01
N TYR A 23 9.69 16.86 -4.00
CA TYR A 23 9.40 18.29 -4.00
C TYR A 23 7.92 18.58 -4.24
N THR A 24 7.30 19.29 -3.31
CA THR A 24 5.88 19.66 -3.37
C THR A 24 5.65 20.90 -4.24
N PRO A 25 4.79 20.82 -5.29
CA PRO A 25 4.45 21.98 -6.09
C PRO A 25 3.89 23.13 -5.23
N VAL A 26 4.40 24.34 -5.42
CA VAL A 26 3.98 25.54 -4.64
C VAL A 26 2.47 25.75 -4.68
N LYS A 27 1.82 25.52 -5.82
CA LYS A 27 0.36 25.63 -5.98
C LYS A 27 -0.43 24.72 -5.02
N VAL A 28 0.10 23.53 -4.72
CA VAL A 28 -0.50 22.60 -3.76
C VAL A 28 -0.21 23.04 -2.32
N VAL A 29 1.00 23.51 -2.04
CA VAL A 29 1.40 24.04 -0.73
C VAL A 29 0.52 25.24 -0.33
N ASP A 30 0.38 26.20 -1.23
CA ASP A 30 -0.43 27.40 -1.03
C ASP A 30 -1.90 27.00 -0.80
N PHE A 31 -2.45 26.10 -1.61
CA PHE A 31 -3.80 25.59 -1.41
C PHE A 31 -4.01 24.98 -0.02
N ILE A 32 -3.05 24.20 0.49
CA ILE A 32 -3.10 23.63 1.85
C ILE A 32 -3.10 24.72 2.91
N ILE A 33 -2.21 25.71 2.80
CA ILE A 33 -2.09 26.81 3.78
C ILE A 33 -3.40 27.60 3.87
N TYR A 34 -3.92 28.06 2.72
CA TYR A 34 -5.17 28.82 2.69
C TYR A 34 -6.37 27.96 3.12
N SER A 35 -6.36 26.66 2.82
CA SER A 35 -7.41 25.73 3.26
C SER A 35 -7.39 25.50 4.76
N ALA A 36 -6.21 25.32 5.37
CA ALA A 36 -6.07 25.18 6.80
C ALA A 36 -6.52 26.44 7.52
N ASN A 37 -6.14 27.62 7.02
CA ASN A 37 -6.60 28.90 7.57
C ASN A 37 -8.12 29.07 7.48
N TYR A 38 -8.70 28.85 6.29
CA TYR A 38 -10.14 28.95 6.10
C TYR A 38 -10.92 27.97 6.99
N ALA A 39 -10.45 26.72 7.09
CA ALA A 39 -11.05 25.72 7.98
C ALA A 39 -10.97 26.15 9.45
N LEU A 40 -9.84 26.75 9.88
CA LEU A 40 -9.68 27.23 11.25
C LEU A 40 -10.66 28.37 11.57
N GLN A 41 -10.81 29.30 10.63
CA GLN A 41 -11.72 30.44 10.76
C GLN A 41 -13.17 29.96 10.82
N LYS A 42 -13.57 29.09 9.90
CA LYS A 42 -14.94 28.57 9.82
C LYS A 42 -15.31 27.71 11.03
N GLU A 43 -14.42 26.85 11.47
CA GLU A 43 -14.77 25.78 12.42
C GLU A 43 -14.45 26.14 13.88
N PHE A 44 -13.49 27.04 14.10
CA PHE A 44 -13.03 27.43 15.44
C PHE A 44 -13.06 28.94 15.68
N GLY A 45 -13.37 29.77 14.67
CA GLY A 45 -13.34 31.23 14.81
C GLY A 45 -11.93 31.80 15.01
N ARG A 46 -10.90 31.09 14.52
CA ARG A 46 -9.49 31.41 14.73
C ARG A 46 -8.72 31.43 13.40
N SER A 47 -7.66 32.22 13.31
CA SER A 47 -6.75 32.32 12.15
C SER A 47 -5.41 31.62 12.44
N LEU A 48 -4.65 31.28 11.40
CA LEU A 48 -3.25 30.85 11.58
C LEU A 48 -2.37 31.94 12.19
N SER A 49 -2.76 33.21 12.06
CA SER A 49 -2.08 34.36 12.67
C SER A 49 -2.25 34.44 14.18
N ASP A 50 -3.38 33.96 14.73
CA ASP A 50 -3.70 34.18 16.14
C ASP A 50 -2.71 33.47 17.07
N GLU A 51 -2.43 34.10 18.22
CA GLU A 51 -1.64 33.51 19.32
C GLU A 51 -2.29 32.23 19.88
N ASN A 52 -1.49 31.28 20.34
CA ASN A 52 -1.87 29.94 20.80
C ASN A 52 -2.40 29.04 19.68
N VAL A 53 -2.04 29.31 18.43
CA VAL A 53 -2.29 28.42 17.29
C VAL A 53 -0.94 27.87 16.80
N HIS A 54 -0.45 26.84 17.48
CA HIS A 54 0.80 26.19 17.08
C HIS A 54 0.62 25.39 15.79
N ILE A 55 1.52 25.64 14.84
CA ILE A 55 1.54 25.04 13.50
C ILE A 55 2.78 24.17 13.40
N LEU A 56 2.60 22.92 12.98
CA LEU A 56 3.67 21.95 12.84
C LEU A 56 3.71 21.38 11.41
N ASP A 57 4.89 21.41 10.79
CA ASP A 57 5.23 20.54 9.66
C ASP A 57 6.15 19.40 10.13
N PRO A 58 5.63 18.18 10.35
CA PRO A 58 6.42 17.09 10.89
C PRO A 58 7.41 16.46 9.88
N PHE A 59 7.36 16.87 8.61
CA PHE A 59 8.15 16.31 7.51
C PHE A 59 8.59 17.43 6.57
N THR A 60 9.32 18.40 7.11
CA THR A 60 9.48 19.71 6.46
C THR A 60 10.29 19.68 5.15
N GLY A 61 11.11 18.65 4.94
CA GLY A 61 11.92 18.52 3.75
C GLY A 61 12.84 19.72 3.60
N THR A 62 12.60 20.54 2.57
CA THR A 62 13.35 21.78 2.31
C THR A 62 12.71 23.03 2.94
N GLY A 63 11.76 22.88 3.86
CA GLY A 63 11.09 24.00 4.55
C GLY A 63 9.96 24.65 3.76
N THR A 64 9.43 24.01 2.71
CA THR A 64 8.53 24.67 1.75
C THR A 64 7.20 25.10 2.38
N PHE A 65 6.58 24.31 3.25
CA PHE A 65 5.33 24.73 3.88
C PHE A 65 5.52 25.91 4.82
N ILE A 66 6.60 25.94 5.60
CA ILE A 66 6.88 27.04 6.53
C ILE A 66 7.25 28.33 5.78
N THR A 67 8.14 28.25 4.78
CA THR A 67 8.50 29.41 3.95
C THR A 67 7.29 30.00 3.22
N ARG A 68 6.45 29.16 2.60
CA ARG A 68 5.23 29.62 1.92
C ARG A 68 4.20 30.17 2.89
N LEU A 69 4.10 29.64 4.11
CA LEU A 69 3.23 30.19 5.15
C LEU A 69 3.64 31.62 5.51
N LEU A 70 4.94 31.86 5.75
CA LEU A 70 5.47 33.20 6.02
C LEU A 70 5.18 34.16 4.86
N GLN A 71 5.37 33.71 3.61
CA GLN A 71 5.13 34.51 2.40
C GLN A 71 3.66 34.71 2.03
N SER A 72 2.75 33.92 2.58
CA SER A 72 1.35 33.88 2.15
C SER A 72 0.54 35.13 2.53
N GLY A 73 1.03 35.92 3.48
CA GLY A 73 0.26 37.02 4.09
C GLY A 73 -0.88 36.56 4.99
N VAL A 74 -1.00 35.26 5.27
CA VAL A 74 -1.99 34.72 6.23
C VAL A 74 -1.61 35.06 7.67
N ILE A 75 -0.32 35.06 7.97
CA ILE A 75 0.20 35.61 9.23
C ILE A 75 0.37 37.11 9.03
N GLY A 76 -0.32 37.90 9.85
CA GLY A 76 -0.26 39.35 9.83
C GLY A 76 1.13 39.87 10.21
N PRO A 77 1.54 41.06 9.73
CA PRO A 77 2.86 41.62 10.03
C PRO A 77 3.14 41.77 11.53
N ASP A 78 2.13 42.13 12.32
CA ASP A 78 2.24 42.35 13.76
C ASP A 78 2.43 41.05 14.55
N ASP A 79 1.88 39.94 14.04
CA ASP A 79 1.97 38.63 14.69
C ASP A 79 3.21 37.83 14.22
N LEU A 80 3.80 38.21 13.08
CA LEU A 80 4.81 37.44 12.36
C LEU A 80 6.00 37.03 13.24
N GLU A 81 6.55 37.99 13.99
CA GLU A 81 7.70 37.76 14.86
C GLU A 81 7.37 36.76 15.97
N TYR A 82 6.22 36.93 16.64
CA TYR A 82 5.77 36.03 17.69
C TYR A 82 5.54 34.62 17.17
N LYS A 83 4.82 34.49 16.04
CA LYS A 83 4.56 33.20 15.39
C LYS A 83 5.86 32.51 15.01
N TYR A 84 6.77 33.21 14.33
CA TYR A 84 8.05 32.67 13.88
C TYR A 84 8.91 32.16 15.04
N THR A 85 8.94 32.88 16.15
CA THR A 85 9.81 32.57 17.29
C THR A 85 9.22 31.55 18.27
N HIS A 86 7.88 31.39 18.33
CA HIS A 86 7.23 30.56 19.36
C HIS A 86 6.26 29.48 18.83
N GLU A 87 5.58 29.74 17.70
CA GLU A 87 4.39 28.97 17.31
C GLU A 87 4.50 28.23 15.99
N LEU A 88 5.59 28.43 15.24
CA LEU A 88 5.92 27.65 14.05
C LEU A 88 6.94 26.56 14.40
N HIS A 89 6.61 25.32 14.03
CA HIS A 89 7.40 24.14 14.35
C HIS A 89 7.65 23.31 13.10
N ALA A 90 8.84 22.73 12.98
CA ALA A 90 9.21 21.89 11.84
C ALA A 90 10.14 20.74 12.26
N ASN A 91 9.94 19.55 11.70
CA ASN A 91 10.82 18.40 11.91
C ASN A 91 11.39 17.91 10.59
N GLU A 92 12.66 17.50 10.61
CA GLU A 92 13.30 16.79 9.50
C GLU A 92 14.26 15.73 10.04
N ILE A 93 14.29 14.55 9.41
CA ILE A 93 15.17 13.44 9.80
C ILE A 93 16.51 13.49 9.05
N VAL A 94 16.53 14.08 7.85
CA VAL A 94 17.71 14.14 6.98
C VAL A 94 18.51 15.41 7.24
N LEU A 95 19.73 15.28 7.75
CA LEU A 95 20.60 16.40 8.14
C LEU A 95 20.78 17.48 7.05
N LEU A 96 21.02 17.09 5.79
CA LEU A 96 21.19 18.06 4.71
C LEU A 96 19.87 18.75 4.33
N ALA A 97 18.73 18.07 4.42
CA ALA A 97 17.43 18.69 4.21
C ALA A 97 17.10 19.66 5.36
N TYR A 98 17.41 19.27 6.60
CA TYR A 98 17.30 20.12 7.79
C TYR A 98 18.04 21.45 7.61
N TYR A 99 19.31 21.43 7.19
CA TYR A 99 20.06 22.67 6.95
C TYR A 99 19.46 23.54 5.84
N ILE A 100 18.99 22.93 4.76
CA ILE A 100 18.34 23.66 3.68
C ILE A 100 17.03 24.29 4.14
N ALA A 101 16.24 23.56 4.94
CA ALA A 101 15.01 24.08 5.53
C ALA A 101 15.30 25.26 6.48
N SER A 102 16.27 25.13 7.39
CA SER A 102 16.68 26.23 8.28
C SER A 102 17.03 27.48 7.49
N VAL A 103 17.98 27.38 6.54
CA VAL A 103 18.44 28.52 5.75
C VAL A 103 17.31 29.13 4.91
N ASN A 104 16.47 28.31 4.29
CA ASN A 104 15.35 28.83 3.50
C ASN A 104 14.32 29.57 4.36
N ILE A 105 13.97 29.02 5.52
CA ILE A 105 12.99 29.63 6.44
C ILE A 105 13.53 30.96 6.98
N GLU A 106 14.78 30.98 7.40
CA GLU A 106 15.45 32.15 7.97
C GLU A 106 15.62 33.27 6.93
N ASN A 107 16.07 32.94 5.71
CA ASN A 107 16.20 33.92 4.64
C ASN A 107 14.84 34.53 4.26
N VAL A 108 13.78 33.71 4.18
CA VAL A 108 12.44 34.21 3.88
C VAL A 108 11.94 35.15 4.98
N TYR A 109 12.22 34.83 6.25
CA TYR A 109 11.87 35.71 7.36
C TYR A 109 12.64 37.03 7.30
N HIS A 110 13.95 36.97 7.08
CA HIS A 110 14.84 38.12 6.90
C HIS A 110 14.32 39.06 5.81
N ASP A 111 14.01 38.51 4.62
CA ASP A 111 13.47 39.26 3.48
C ASP A 111 12.13 39.94 3.79
N ILE A 112 11.21 39.24 4.48
CA ILE A 112 9.89 39.77 4.82
C ILE A 112 9.98 40.87 5.89
N ARG A 113 10.87 40.73 6.86
CA ARG A 113 11.07 41.73 7.92
C ARG A 113 11.87 42.95 7.47
N GLY A 114 12.60 42.84 6.36
CA GLY A 114 13.51 43.89 5.92
C GLY A 114 14.61 44.14 6.97
N GLU A 115 15.08 43.07 7.61
CA GLU A 115 16.20 43.11 8.55
C GLU A 115 17.43 43.77 7.87
N ALA A 116 18.17 44.57 8.63
CA ALA A 116 19.34 45.25 8.07
C ALA A 116 20.43 44.25 7.65
N GLU A 117 21.29 44.61 6.70
CA GLU A 117 22.43 43.77 6.32
C GLU A 117 23.27 43.43 7.57
N GLY A 118 23.38 42.14 7.88
CA GLY A 118 24.11 41.63 9.05
C GLY A 118 23.25 41.32 10.28
N GLU A 119 21.97 41.72 10.29
CA GLU A 119 20.98 41.22 11.26
C GLU A 119 20.45 39.86 10.79
N TYR A 120 20.22 38.95 11.74
CA TYR A 120 19.77 37.59 11.45
C TYR A 120 19.01 37.01 12.65
N THR A 121 17.77 36.61 12.41
CA THR A 121 16.94 35.92 13.41
C THR A 121 16.85 34.42 13.13
N PRO A 122 17.52 33.55 13.91
CA PRO A 122 17.51 32.11 13.68
C PRO A 122 16.11 31.50 13.90
N PHE A 123 15.77 30.48 13.10
CA PHE A 123 14.51 29.76 13.25
C PHE A 123 14.65 28.67 14.32
N ASN A 124 14.27 28.98 15.55
CA ASN A 124 14.34 28.03 16.67
C ASN A 124 13.25 26.94 16.63
N GLY A 125 12.27 27.05 15.73
CA GLY A 125 11.18 26.08 15.60
C GLY A 125 11.54 24.78 14.85
N ILE A 126 12.69 24.72 14.18
CA ILE A 126 13.12 23.51 13.44
C ILE A 126 13.93 22.54 14.31
N CYS A 127 13.59 21.25 14.20
CA CYS A 127 14.23 20.15 14.92
C CYS A 127 14.75 19.08 13.94
N LEU A 128 15.98 18.60 14.19
CA LEU A 128 16.52 17.41 13.54
C LEU A 128 16.08 16.17 14.32
N THR A 129 15.09 15.45 13.82
CA THR A 129 14.48 14.32 14.53
C THR A 129 13.63 13.43 13.62
N ASP A 130 13.43 12.18 14.05
CA ASP A 130 12.41 11.29 13.49
C ASP A 130 11.08 11.50 14.23
N THR A 131 10.14 12.18 13.56
CA THR A 131 8.79 12.45 14.07
C THR A 131 8.08 11.20 14.61
N PHE A 132 8.23 10.04 13.97
CA PHE A 132 7.60 8.81 14.45
C PHE A 132 8.28 8.31 15.72
N GLN A 133 9.61 8.37 15.78
CA GLN A 133 10.38 7.99 16.97
C GLN A 133 10.06 8.88 18.18
N LEU A 134 9.72 10.16 17.97
CA LEU A 134 9.28 11.04 19.07
C LEU A 134 8.04 10.51 19.81
N GLY A 135 7.18 9.75 19.14
CA GLY A 135 5.99 9.13 19.74
C GLY A 135 6.27 7.80 20.46
N GLU A 136 7.47 7.24 20.30
CA GLU A 136 7.85 5.95 20.87
C GLU A 136 8.33 6.05 22.33
N THR A 137 8.76 7.23 22.78
CA THR A 137 9.20 7.45 24.17
C THR A 137 8.00 7.70 25.10
N SER A 138 8.04 7.14 26.32
CA SER A 138 7.03 7.48 27.36
C SER A 138 7.26 8.91 27.79
N GLY A 139 6.20 9.69 28.06
CA GLY A 139 6.34 11.05 28.59
C GLY A 139 7.24 11.08 29.83
N GLY A 140 8.51 11.45 29.64
CA GLY A 140 9.57 11.40 30.67
C GLY A 140 10.92 10.85 30.19
N GLU A 141 10.98 10.01 29.16
CA GLU A 141 12.27 9.61 28.56
C GLU A 141 12.80 10.75 27.70
N VAL A 142 13.70 11.51 28.31
CA VAL A 142 14.37 12.62 27.65
C VAL A 142 15.15 12.06 26.47
N LEU A 143 14.76 12.43 25.24
CA LEU A 143 15.61 12.35 24.06
C LEU A 143 16.73 13.40 24.22
N PHE A 144 17.49 13.32 25.31
CA PHE A 144 18.64 14.16 25.55
C PHE A 144 19.80 13.53 24.84
N SER A 145 20.14 14.09 23.68
CA SER A 145 21.47 13.86 23.15
C SER A 145 22.41 14.83 23.83
N GLU A 146 23.36 14.33 24.63
CA GLU A 146 24.49 15.15 25.13
C GLU A 146 25.28 15.77 23.96
N MET A 147 25.24 15.12 22.79
CA MET A 147 25.87 15.60 21.55
C MET A 147 25.08 16.76 20.89
N PHE A 148 23.76 16.83 21.08
CA PHE A 148 22.90 17.88 20.51
C PHE A 148 21.92 18.49 21.55
N PRO A 149 22.43 19.17 22.59
CA PRO A 149 21.61 19.64 23.70
C PRO A 149 20.61 20.73 23.28
N GLN A 150 21.00 21.62 22.36
CA GLN A 150 20.10 22.67 21.84
C GLN A 150 18.95 22.09 21.01
N ASN A 151 19.23 21.12 20.11
CA ASN A 151 18.20 20.42 19.36
C ASN A 151 17.24 19.67 20.29
N SER A 152 17.79 18.99 21.31
CA SER A 152 17.00 18.25 22.31
C SER A 152 16.04 19.18 23.06
N LYS A 153 16.49 20.39 23.41
CA LYS A 153 15.65 21.43 24.05
C LYS A 153 14.50 21.86 23.14
N ARG A 154 14.77 22.17 21.88
CA ARG A 154 13.73 22.54 20.88
C ARG A 154 12.70 21.42 20.70
N VAL A 155 13.14 20.17 20.61
CA VAL A 155 12.26 18.99 20.52
C VAL A 155 11.34 18.89 21.74
N GLN A 156 11.85 19.10 22.96
CA GLN A 156 11.05 19.05 24.18
C GLN A 156 10.03 20.19 24.27
N GLU A 157 10.41 21.40 23.86
CA GLU A 157 9.51 22.54 23.78
C GLU A 157 8.38 22.27 22.78
N GLN A 158 8.72 21.77 21.59
CA GLN A 158 7.74 21.34 20.59
C GLN A 158 6.82 20.23 21.10
N GLN A 159 7.33 19.21 21.79
CA GLN A 159 6.52 18.12 22.33
C GLN A 159 5.46 18.61 23.32
N LYS A 160 5.77 19.64 24.10
CA LYS A 160 4.85 20.26 25.07
C LYS A 160 3.85 21.22 24.41
N ALA A 161 4.13 21.72 23.21
CA ALA A 161 3.30 22.70 22.53
C ALA A 161 1.88 22.15 22.21
N PRO A 162 0.81 22.93 22.44
CA PRO A 162 -0.55 22.55 22.08
C PRO A 162 -0.80 22.74 20.57
N VAL A 163 -0.30 21.80 19.77
CA VAL A 163 -0.40 21.83 18.30
C VAL A 163 -1.87 21.79 17.86
N ARG A 164 -2.30 22.85 17.17
CA ARG A 164 -3.65 23.01 16.62
C ARG A 164 -3.72 22.73 15.12
N VAL A 165 -2.61 22.90 14.41
CA VAL A 165 -2.56 22.74 12.95
C VAL A 165 -1.34 21.91 12.56
N ILE A 166 -1.58 20.85 11.79
CA ILE A 166 -0.52 20.02 11.21
C ILE A 166 -0.67 20.05 9.69
N ILE A 167 0.35 20.53 8.99
CA ILE A 167 0.40 20.59 7.52
C ILE A 167 1.64 19.85 7.01
N GLY A 168 1.69 19.53 5.73
CA GLY A 168 2.89 18.95 5.13
C GLY A 168 2.66 17.97 3.99
N ASN A 169 3.74 17.31 3.62
CA ASN A 169 3.78 16.21 2.66
C ASN A 169 4.49 15.01 3.31
N PRO A 170 3.77 14.10 4.00
CA PRO A 170 4.40 12.97 4.67
C PRO A 170 5.07 11.99 3.68
N PRO A 171 6.05 11.19 4.11
CA PRO A 171 6.74 10.24 3.24
C PRO A 171 5.83 9.10 2.76
N TYR A 172 6.05 8.61 1.53
CA TYR A 172 5.28 7.49 0.94
C TYR A 172 6.16 6.24 0.85
N SER A 173 6.02 5.30 1.79
CA SER A 173 6.78 4.06 1.78
C SER A 173 6.04 2.94 2.51
N ILE A 174 5.68 1.90 1.76
CA ILE A 174 5.09 0.66 2.28
C ILE A 174 6.15 -0.43 2.55
N GLY A 175 7.43 -0.16 2.21
CA GLY A 175 8.57 -1.08 2.36
C GLY A 175 9.44 -1.16 1.11
N GLN A 176 10.53 -1.94 1.20
CA GLN A 176 11.47 -2.18 0.11
C GLN A 176 10.85 -2.94 -1.08
N LYS A 177 11.41 -2.76 -2.29
CA LYS A 177 10.93 -3.43 -3.51
C LYS A 177 11.44 -4.85 -3.61
N SER A 178 12.68 -5.08 -3.19
CA SER A 178 13.35 -6.37 -3.16
C SER A 178 14.04 -6.59 -1.81
N ALA A 179 14.17 -7.83 -1.38
CA ALA A 179 15.02 -8.15 -0.22
C ALA A 179 16.49 -7.77 -0.50
N ASN A 180 16.92 -7.83 -1.75
CA ASN A 180 18.25 -7.44 -2.19
C ASN A 180 18.55 -5.94 -1.99
N ASP A 181 17.53 -5.10 -1.80
CA ASP A 181 17.73 -3.67 -1.54
C ASP A 181 18.31 -3.41 -0.13
N ASN A 182 18.10 -4.34 0.80
CA ASN A 182 18.47 -4.25 2.21
C ASN A 182 18.11 -2.86 2.83
N ALA A 183 16.87 -2.44 2.60
CA ALA A 183 16.37 -1.10 2.91
C ALA A 183 14.97 -1.14 3.53
N GLN A 184 14.77 -2.05 4.49
CA GLN A 184 13.50 -2.16 5.22
C GLN A 184 13.16 -0.86 5.96
N ASN A 185 11.86 -0.61 6.10
CA ASN A 185 11.37 0.53 6.88
C ASN A 185 11.73 0.32 8.36
N LEU A 186 11.98 1.43 9.07
CA LEU A 186 12.13 1.43 10.51
C LEU A 186 10.81 0.99 11.19
N SER A 187 10.92 0.27 12.31
CA SER A 187 9.77 -0.14 13.13
C SER A 187 9.50 0.90 14.20
N TYR A 188 8.20 1.18 14.41
CA TYR A 188 7.71 2.11 15.43
C TYR A 188 6.61 1.41 16.26
N PRO A 189 6.97 0.61 17.28
CA PRO A 189 6.04 -0.31 17.93
C PRO A 189 4.78 0.33 18.50
N ARG A 190 4.87 1.51 19.13
CA ARG A 190 3.69 2.20 19.69
C ARG A 190 2.82 2.76 18.60
N LEU A 191 3.39 3.44 17.61
CA LEU A 191 2.62 3.97 16.49
C LEU A 191 1.97 2.83 15.68
N GLU A 192 2.68 1.73 15.48
CA GLU A 192 2.17 0.52 14.81
C GLU A 192 1.06 -0.15 15.61
N LYS A 193 1.18 -0.17 16.96
CA LYS A 193 0.09 -0.60 17.85
C LYS A 193 -1.13 0.32 17.72
N ARG A 194 -0.95 1.64 17.65
CA ARG A 194 -2.05 2.59 17.41
C ARG A 194 -2.72 2.36 16.06
N VAL A 195 -1.96 2.10 15.01
CA VAL A 195 -2.50 1.71 13.69
C VAL A 195 -3.29 0.41 13.78
N MET A 196 -2.76 -0.59 14.50
CA MET A 196 -3.44 -1.87 14.71
C MET A 196 -4.77 -1.71 15.44
N ASP A 197 -4.76 -1.05 16.60
CA ASP A 197 -5.91 -0.88 17.49
C ASP A 197 -7.01 0.02 16.88
N THR A 198 -6.68 0.85 15.88
CA THR A 198 -7.61 1.79 15.27
C THR A 198 -7.99 1.45 13.83
N TYR A 199 -7.02 1.30 12.94
CA TYR A 199 -7.27 1.09 11.51
C TYR A 199 -7.42 -0.39 11.19
N VAL A 200 -6.48 -1.23 11.60
CA VAL A 200 -6.51 -2.67 11.27
C VAL A 200 -7.69 -3.36 11.92
N ALA A 201 -7.99 -3.05 13.18
CA ALA A 201 -9.11 -3.63 13.93
C ALA A 201 -10.49 -3.41 13.29
N LYS A 202 -10.64 -2.45 12.36
CA LYS A 202 -11.88 -2.17 11.64
C LYS A 202 -11.86 -2.57 10.15
N SER A 203 -10.73 -3.10 9.68
CA SER A 203 -10.58 -3.55 8.30
C SER A 203 -11.20 -4.92 8.12
N GLU A 204 -11.95 -5.11 7.04
CA GLU A 204 -12.46 -6.42 6.62
C GLU A 204 -11.44 -7.19 5.76
N ALA A 205 -10.31 -6.57 5.40
CA ALA A 205 -9.32 -7.18 4.52
C ALA A 205 -8.43 -8.20 5.27
N GLY A 206 -8.16 -9.34 4.62
CA GLY A 206 -7.25 -10.36 5.13
C GLY A 206 -5.77 -9.96 5.15
N LEU A 207 -5.37 -8.92 4.39
CA LEU A 207 -4.00 -8.39 4.37
C LEU A 207 -4.01 -6.87 4.54
N ASN A 208 -3.40 -6.40 5.62
CA ASN A 208 -3.48 -4.99 6.07
C ASN A 208 -2.17 -4.21 5.91
N LYS A 209 -1.26 -4.68 5.05
CA LYS A 209 0.06 -4.06 4.85
C LYS A 209 -0.01 -2.58 4.45
N SER A 210 -1.01 -2.18 3.67
CA SER A 210 -1.22 -0.79 3.23
C SER A 210 -1.48 0.19 4.37
N LEU A 211 -2.05 -0.28 5.49
CA LEU A 211 -2.31 0.54 6.66
C LEU A 211 -1.04 0.92 7.43
N TYR A 212 0.07 0.24 7.13
CA TYR A 212 1.39 0.53 7.73
C TYR A 212 2.30 1.35 6.80
N ASP A 213 1.79 1.83 5.66
CA ASP A 213 2.51 2.80 4.82
C ASP A 213 2.79 4.07 5.64
N ALA A 214 3.97 4.65 5.45
CA ALA A 214 4.45 5.81 6.22
C ALA A 214 3.47 7.01 6.19
N TYR A 215 2.75 7.23 5.08
CA TYR A 215 1.77 8.33 5.02
C TYR A 215 0.50 8.04 5.84
N ILE A 216 0.09 6.76 5.99
CA ILE A 216 -1.02 6.37 6.88
C ILE A 216 -0.57 6.48 8.34
N LYS A 217 0.66 6.06 8.65
CA LYS A 217 1.29 6.29 9.96
C LYS A 217 1.34 7.78 10.31
N ALA A 218 1.64 8.65 9.34
CA ALA A 218 1.59 10.11 9.51
C ALA A 218 0.19 10.62 9.87
N PHE A 219 -0.87 10.14 9.22
CA PHE A 219 -2.23 10.47 9.66
C PHE A 219 -2.51 9.99 11.08
N ARG A 220 -2.13 8.76 11.45
CA ARG A 220 -2.34 8.24 12.81
C ARG A 220 -1.60 9.07 13.86
N TRP A 221 -0.32 9.35 13.60
CA TRP A 221 0.52 10.17 14.46
C TRP A 221 -0.04 11.58 14.62
N ALA A 222 -0.40 12.24 13.52
CA ALA A 222 -0.97 13.59 13.54
C ALA A 222 -2.31 13.64 14.30
N SER A 223 -3.15 12.62 14.12
CA SER A 223 -4.44 12.49 14.82
C SER A 223 -4.28 12.39 16.34
N ASP A 224 -3.22 11.74 16.78
CA ASP A 224 -2.87 11.56 18.20
C ASP A 224 -2.07 12.78 18.74
N ARG A 225 -1.37 13.54 17.89
CA ARG A 225 -0.58 14.73 18.25
C ARG A 225 -1.41 15.99 18.48
N LEU A 226 -2.56 16.14 17.82
CA LEU A 226 -3.42 17.32 17.96
C LEU A 226 -3.80 17.58 19.42
N ASP A 227 -3.94 18.87 19.78
CA ASP A 227 -4.40 19.30 21.10
C ASP A 227 -5.70 18.56 21.50
N PRO A 228 -5.67 17.76 22.58
CA PRO A 228 -6.83 16.97 23.00
C PRO A 228 -7.97 17.83 23.56
N LYS A 229 -7.68 19.03 24.07
CA LYS A 229 -8.65 19.94 24.68
C LYS A 229 -9.39 20.77 23.63
N ASN A 230 -8.66 21.30 22.67
CA ASN A 230 -9.22 22.24 21.68
C ASN A 230 -9.37 21.65 20.27
N GLY A 231 -8.85 20.45 20.03
CA GLY A 231 -8.83 19.83 18.70
C GLY A 231 -7.97 20.61 17.71
N GLY A 232 -8.23 20.43 16.42
CA GLY A 232 -7.41 21.08 15.40
C GLY A 232 -7.65 20.59 13.99
N ILE A 233 -6.69 20.89 13.12
CA ILE A 233 -6.72 20.61 11.68
C ILE A 233 -5.48 19.83 11.28
N ILE A 234 -5.66 18.80 10.46
CA ILE A 234 -4.60 18.11 9.74
C ILE A 234 -4.85 18.33 8.25
N CYS A 235 -3.88 18.86 7.51
CA CYS A 235 -4.01 19.01 6.05
C CYS A 235 -2.75 18.55 5.32
N TYR A 236 -2.85 17.39 4.66
CA TYR A 236 -1.73 16.78 3.96
C TYR A 236 -2.00 16.63 2.46
N VAL A 237 -0.95 16.81 1.66
CA VAL A 237 -0.87 16.16 0.35
C VAL A 237 -0.25 14.78 0.55
N SER A 238 -0.97 13.73 0.15
CA SER A 238 -0.51 12.34 0.35
C SER A 238 -0.90 11.42 -0.80
N ASN A 239 -0.42 10.17 -0.75
CA ASN A 239 -0.91 9.11 -1.63
C ASN A 239 -2.43 8.92 -1.45
N GLY A 240 -3.21 9.12 -2.50
CA GLY A 240 -4.68 9.03 -2.49
C GLY A 240 -5.24 7.60 -2.59
N ALA A 241 -4.39 6.57 -2.63
CA ALA A 241 -4.85 5.18 -2.82
C ALA A 241 -5.79 4.69 -1.71
N TRP A 242 -5.74 5.29 -0.52
CA TRP A 242 -6.62 4.93 0.59
C TRP A 242 -8.10 5.24 0.34
N ILE A 243 -8.43 6.11 -0.62
CA ILE A 243 -9.81 6.56 -0.88
C ILE A 243 -10.69 5.39 -1.35
N ASP A 244 -10.16 4.50 -2.18
CA ASP A 244 -10.87 3.34 -2.77
C ASP A 244 -10.14 2.01 -2.52
N GLY A 245 -9.12 2.01 -1.66
CA GLY A 245 -8.36 0.79 -1.33
C GLY A 245 -9.17 -0.20 -0.51
N ASN A 246 -9.07 -1.50 -0.85
CA ASN A 246 -9.78 -2.57 -0.13
C ASN A 246 -9.31 -2.73 1.32
N SER A 247 -8.01 -2.64 1.57
CA SER A 247 -7.41 -2.77 2.91
C SER A 247 -7.33 -1.48 3.70
N THR A 248 -7.85 -0.38 3.16
CA THR A 248 -7.90 0.92 3.85
C THR A 248 -9.32 1.31 4.26
N ASP A 249 -10.27 0.38 4.21
CA ASP A 249 -11.64 0.54 4.74
C ASP A 249 -11.63 0.84 6.24
N GLY A 250 -10.78 0.15 7.01
CA GLY A 250 -10.59 0.41 8.43
C GLY A 250 -10.06 1.83 8.73
N PHE A 251 -9.21 2.37 7.86
CA PHE A 251 -8.78 3.78 7.93
C PHE A 251 -9.96 4.73 7.70
N ARG A 252 -10.72 4.52 6.62
CA ARG A 252 -11.91 5.32 6.28
C ARG A 252 -12.96 5.31 7.40
N LYS A 253 -13.31 4.11 7.90
CA LYS A 253 -14.24 3.92 9.03
C LYS A 253 -13.77 4.61 10.31
N THR A 254 -12.46 4.71 10.52
CA THR A 254 -11.91 5.36 11.72
C THR A 254 -11.89 6.87 11.61
N ILE A 255 -11.41 7.44 10.50
CA ILE A 255 -11.39 8.90 10.35
C ILE A 255 -12.81 9.48 10.30
N GLU A 256 -13.79 8.76 9.73
CA GLU A 256 -15.20 9.13 9.79
C GLU A 256 -15.71 9.27 11.24
N LYS A 257 -15.17 8.50 12.18
CA LYS A 257 -15.58 8.54 13.59
C LYS A 257 -14.79 9.56 14.41
N GLU A 258 -13.50 9.74 14.12
CA GLU A 258 -12.61 10.59 14.92
C GLU A 258 -12.68 12.08 14.57
N PHE A 259 -13.14 12.41 13.37
CA PHE A 259 -13.14 13.78 12.86
C PHE A 259 -14.56 14.32 12.66
N SER A 260 -14.69 15.64 12.71
CA SER A 260 -15.95 16.35 12.53
C SER A 260 -16.31 16.57 11.07
N SER A 261 -15.31 16.88 10.26
CA SER A 261 -15.43 17.14 8.84
C SER A 261 -14.16 16.70 8.12
N ILE A 262 -14.34 16.18 6.91
CA ILE A 262 -13.27 15.65 6.07
C ILE A 262 -13.45 16.21 4.67
N TYR A 263 -12.40 16.82 4.13
CA TYR A 263 -12.36 17.30 2.75
C TYR A 263 -11.28 16.54 2.00
N VAL A 264 -11.63 15.94 0.87
CA VAL A 264 -10.70 15.16 0.02
C VAL A 264 -10.74 15.70 -1.39
N PHE A 265 -9.68 16.41 -1.77
CA PHE A 265 -9.43 16.83 -3.14
C PHE A 265 -8.55 15.77 -3.83
N ASN A 266 -9.17 14.86 -4.57
CA ASN A 266 -8.49 13.82 -5.32
C ASN A 266 -7.94 14.37 -6.66
N LEU A 267 -6.62 14.54 -6.71
CA LEU A 267 -5.88 15.00 -7.89
C LEU A 267 -5.48 13.85 -8.84
N ARG A 268 -5.80 12.60 -8.49
CA ARG A 268 -5.54 11.41 -9.31
C ARG A 268 -4.06 11.27 -9.68
N GLY A 269 -3.76 10.77 -10.88
CA GLY A 269 -2.40 10.63 -11.41
C GLY A 269 -1.74 9.29 -11.11
N ASN A 270 -2.53 8.23 -10.89
CA ASN A 270 -2.02 6.88 -10.66
C ASN A 270 -1.41 6.26 -11.93
N GLN A 271 -0.11 6.43 -12.10
CA GLN A 271 0.67 5.87 -13.21
C GLN A 271 1.30 4.51 -12.88
N ARG A 272 0.81 3.80 -11.85
CA ARG A 272 1.03 2.35 -11.71
C ARG A 272 -0.02 1.53 -12.49
N THR A 273 -1.02 2.20 -13.04
CA THR A 273 -2.01 1.63 -13.96
C THR A 273 -1.45 1.62 -15.40
N SER A 274 -2.22 1.05 -16.34
CA SER A 274 -1.86 1.05 -17.77
C SER A 274 -3.11 1.16 -18.64
N GLY A 275 -2.92 1.44 -19.94
CA GLY A 275 -4.03 1.51 -20.89
C GLY A 275 -4.95 2.70 -20.65
N GLU A 276 -6.26 2.48 -20.82
CA GLU A 276 -7.28 3.54 -20.70
C GLU A 276 -7.33 4.17 -19.30
N LEU A 277 -7.21 3.36 -18.24
CA LEU A 277 -7.21 3.88 -16.88
C LEU A 277 -6.04 4.84 -16.63
N SER A 278 -4.85 4.54 -17.15
CA SER A 278 -3.68 5.43 -17.02
C SER A 278 -3.87 6.76 -17.76
N ARG A 279 -4.56 6.75 -18.91
CA ARG A 279 -4.93 7.97 -19.64
C ARG A 279 -5.92 8.81 -18.84
N ARG A 280 -6.97 8.18 -18.32
CA ARG A 280 -7.98 8.81 -17.45
C ARG A 280 -7.36 9.44 -16.20
N GLU A 281 -6.45 8.72 -15.54
CA GLU A 281 -5.72 9.24 -14.37
C GLU A 281 -4.93 10.52 -14.66
N GLY A 282 -4.49 10.72 -15.91
CA GLY A 282 -3.83 11.94 -16.37
C GLY A 282 -2.46 12.19 -15.73
N GLY A 283 -2.07 13.46 -15.68
CA GLY A 283 -0.74 13.90 -15.24
C GLY A 283 -0.46 13.65 -13.75
N LYS A 284 0.81 13.38 -13.43
CA LYS A 284 1.31 13.15 -12.06
C LYS A 284 1.63 14.48 -11.37
N ILE A 285 1.00 14.75 -10.22
CA ILE A 285 1.25 15.97 -9.41
C ILE A 285 2.69 16.11 -8.95
N PHE A 286 3.44 15.01 -8.86
CA PHE A 286 4.88 15.01 -8.52
C PHE A 286 5.80 14.60 -9.68
N GLY A 287 5.28 14.47 -10.90
CA GLY A 287 6.11 14.27 -12.09
C GLY A 287 6.82 12.93 -12.04
N SER A 288 8.15 12.91 -12.14
CA SER A 288 8.96 11.69 -11.96
C SER A 288 9.11 11.25 -10.51
N GLY A 289 8.80 12.12 -9.53
CA GLY A 289 8.99 11.86 -8.10
C GLY A 289 7.99 10.85 -7.50
N SER A 290 6.79 10.72 -8.07
CA SER A 290 5.84 9.67 -7.64
C SER A 290 4.94 9.21 -8.79
N ARG A 291 4.56 7.93 -8.75
CA ARG A 291 3.56 7.29 -9.63
C ARG A 291 2.23 6.98 -8.90
N THR A 292 2.12 7.30 -7.61
CA THR A 292 0.88 7.12 -6.83
C THR A 292 -0.20 8.10 -7.29
N PRO A 293 -1.50 7.77 -7.11
CA PRO A 293 -2.53 8.82 -7.08
C PRO A 293 -2.24 9.79 -5.94
N ILE A 294 -2.55 11.07 -6.11
CA ILE A 294 -2.32 12.11 -5.11
C ILE A 294 -3.63 12.74 -4.69
N ALA A 295 -3.77 13.01 -3.40
CA ALA A 295 -4.91 13.75 -2.86
C ALA A 295 -4.45 14.75 -1.80
N VAL A 296 -5.10 15.92 -1.77
CA VAL A 296 -5.06 16.82 -0.61
C VAL A 296 -6.20 16.44 0.32
N THR A 297 -5.88 16.09 1.56
CA THR A 297 -6.83 15.64 2.57
C THR A 297 -6.77 16.57 3.77
N LEU A 298 -7.91 17.19 4.10
CA LEU A 298 -8.07 18.05 5.27
C LEU A 298 -9.03 17.36 6.26
N LEU A 299 -8.56 17.13 7.48
CA LEU A 299 -9.30 16.52 8.58
C LEU A 299 -9.47 17.54 9.70
N ILE A 300 -10.70 17.72 10.18
CA ILE A 300 -11.03 18.67 11.25
C ILE A 300 -11.45 17.88 12.47
N LYS A 301 -10.82 18.09 13.61
CA LYS A 301 -11.11 17.39 14.86
C LYS A 301 -11.67 18.35 15.88
N LYS A 302 -12.89 18.09 16.35
CA LYS A 302 -13.55 18.82 17.44
C LYS A 302 -13.79 17.87 18.61
N PRO A 303 -13.16 18.07 19.79
CA PRO A 303 -13.21 17.10 20.89
C PRO A 303 -14.62 16.82 21.41
N GLN A 304 -15.53 17.79 21.27
CA GLN A 304 -16.91 17.70 21.74
C GLN A 304 -17.88 17.13 20.68
N GLN A 305 -17.43 16.85 19.46
CA GLN A 305 -18.34 16.36 18.42
C GLN A 305 -18.72 14.90 18.64
N THR A 306 -20.02 14.64 18.52
CA THR A 306 -20.60 13.30 18.48
C THR A 306 -21.09 12.97 17.08
N GLY A 307 -21.08 11.69 16.71
CA GLY A 307 -21.53 11.22 15.40
C GLY A 307 -20.42 11.08 14.36
N LYS A 308 -20.83 10.82 13.10
CA LYS A 308 -19.93 10.62 11.96
C LYS A 308 -19.57 11.97 11.31
N ALA A 309 -18.39 12.03 10.70
CA ALA A 309 -17.88 13.18 9.99
C ALA A 309 -18.77 13.55 8.79
N ASN A 310 -18.88 14.85 8.50
CA ASN A 310 -19.34 15.31 7.19
C ASN A 310 -18.20 15.15 6.17
N ILE A 311 -18.41 14.37 5.11
CA ILE A 311 -17.38 14.08 4.11
C ILE A 311 -17.68 14.84 2.82
N TYR A 312 -16.71 15.65 2.40
CA TYR A 312 -16.73 16.47 1.19
C TYR A 312 -15.66 15.96 0.23
N TYR A 313 -16.10 15.51 -0.95
CA TYR A 313 -15.24 14.90 -1.95
C TYR A 313 -15.28 15.69 -3.25
N TYR A 314 -14.11 15.92 -3.84
CA TYR A 314 -13.98 16.42 -5.20
C TYR A 314 -12.87 15.64 -5.89
N GLU A 315 -13.16 15.17 -7.10
CA GLU A 315 -12.20 14.45 -7.95
C GLU A 315 -12.02 15.25 -9.23
N VAL A 316 -10.77 15.43 -9.64
CA VAL A 316 -10.47 16.06 -10.94
C VAL A 316 -10.98 15.20 -12.10
N GLU A 317 -11.38 15.87 -13.17
CA GLU A 317 -11.87 15.20 -14.38
C GLU A 317 -10.82 14.25 -14.99
N ASP A 318 -11.31 13.30 -15.81
CA ASP A 318 -10.46 12.41 -16.57
C ASP A 318 -9.53 13.19 -17.52
N TYR A 319 -8.36 12.64 -17.79
CA TYR A 319 -7.39 13.09 -18.81
C TYR A 319 -6.67 14.42 -18.57
N LEU A 320 -6.92 15.10 -17.45
CA LEU A 320 -6.18 16.34 -17.15
C LEU A 320 -4.67 16.10 -17.05
N THR A 321 -3.91 16.97 -17.69
CA THR A 321 -2.46 17.07 -17.56
C THR A 321 -2.05 17.50 -16.15
N ARG A 322 -0.76 17.43 -15.84
CA ARG A 322 -0.25 17.88 -14.53
C ARG A 322 -0.51 19.37 -14.36
N GLU A 323 -0.24 20.13 -15.40
CA GLU A 323 -0.31 21.59 -15.43
C GLU A 323 -1.75 22.04 -15.23
N GLU A 324 -2.72 21.45 -15.93
CA GLU A 324 -4.15 21.75 -15.75
C GLU A 324 -4.63 21.47 -14.32
N LYS A 325 -4.19 20.36 -13.71
CA LYS A 325 -4.52 20.07 -12.30
C LYS A 325 -3.94 21.09 -11.34
N LEU A 326 -2.72 21.57 -11.60
CA LEU A 326 -2.07 22.59 -10.78
C LEU A 326 -2.74 23.95 -10.98
N GLU A 327 -3.11 24.34 -12.21
CA GLU A 327 -3.91 25.54 -12.47
C GLU A 327 -5.26 25.47 -11.78
N LEU A 328 -5.96 24.34 -11.84
CA LEU A 328 -7.22 24.13 -11.14
C LEU A 328 -7.06 24.28 -9.62
N THR A 329 -5.98 23.74 -9.07
CA THR A 329 -5.65 23.88 -7.64
C THR A 329 -5.45 25.36 -7.26
N SER A 330 -4.72 26.12 -8.08
CA SER A 330 -4.56 27.57 -7.90
C SER A 330 -5.87 28.34 -8.07
N HIS A 331 -6.69 27.97 -9.05
CA HIS A 331 -7.98 28.61 -9.30
C HIS A 331 -8.94 28.46 -8.12
N PHE A 332 -8.99 27.26 -7.51
CA PHE A 332 -9.75 27.08 -6.28
C PHE A 332 -9.15 27.86 -5.10
N GLY A 333 -7.82 27.91 -5.00
CA GLY A 333 -7.07 28.69 -4.01
C GLY A 333 -7.17 28.15 -2.57
N SER A 334 -8.33 27.64 -2.16
CA SER A 334 -8.56 26.94 -0.90
C SER A 334 -9.79 26.03 -1.00
N ILE A 335 -10.05 25.25 0.05
CA ILE A 335 -11.27 24.44 0.17
C ILE A 335 -12.57 25.26 0.10
N LYS A 336 -12.54 26.60 0.22
CA LYS A 336 -13.74 27.45 0.13
C LYS A 336 -14.40 27.41 -1.25
N SER A 337 -13.59 27.38 -2.31
CA SER A 337 -14.06 27.55 -3.69
C SER A 337 -14.20 26.23 -4.45
N VAL A 338 -13.78 25.12 -3.85
CA VAL A 338 -13.92 23.80 -4.46
C VAL A 338 -15.40 23.41 -4.50
N PRO A 339 -15.95 22.94 -5.63
CA PRO A 339 -17.35 22.55 -5.75
C PRO A 339 -17.55 21.14 -5.16
N TRP A 340 -17.57 21.07 -3.82
CA TRP A 340 -17.64 19.81 -3.09
C TRP A 340 -18.91 19.02 -3.32
N LYS A 341 -18.75 17.70 -3.49
CA LYS A 341 -19.85 16.73 -3.36
C LYS A 341 -19.85 16.16 -1.95
N SER A 342 -20.97 16.31 -1.23
CA SER A 342 -21.16 15.59 0.03
C SER A 342 -21.39 14.10 -0.28
N ILE A 343 -20.62 13.24 0.39
CA ILE A 343 -20.74 11.79 0.23
C ILE A 343 -21.03 11.12 1.57
N LYS A 344 -21.81 10.04 1.52
CA LYS A 344 -22.10 9.17 2.67
C LYS A 344 -21.47 7.80 2.44
N PRO A 345 -20.60 7.29 3.31
CA PRO A 345 -20.06 5.94 3.19
C PRO A 345 -21.17 4.89 3.25
N ASN A 346 -21.00 3.75 2.58
CA ASN A 346 -21.86 2.57 2.83
C ASN A 346 -21.38 1.82 4.08
N GLU A 347 -22.08 0.74 4.45
CA GLU A 347 -21.75 -0.08 5.64
C GLU A 347 -20.34 -0.66 5.61
N HIS A 348 -19.82 -0.94 4.42
CA HIS A 348 -18.47 -1.43 4.23
C HIS A 348 -17.39 -0.34 4.27
N GLY A 349 -17.76 0.92 4.45
CA GLY A 349 -16.83 2.05 4.46
C GLY A 349 -16.37 2.49 3.07
N ASP A 350 -17.09 2.13 1.99
CA ASP A 350 -16.81 2.62 0.64
C ASP A 350 -17.30 4.07 0.47
N TRP A 351 -16.38 4.96 0.10
CA TRP A 351 -16.67 6.38 -0.13
C TRP A 351 -17.05 6.65 -1.59
N VAL A 352 -16.30 6.02 -2.50
CA VAL A 352 -16.50 6.03 -3.94
C VAL A 352 -16.63 4.59 -4.44
N ASN A 353 -17.12 4.41 -5.68
CA ASN A 353 -17.26 3.10 -6.32
C ASN A 353 -17.92 2.07 -5.39
N LYS A 354 -19.10 2.41 -4.89
CA LYS A 354 -19.81 1.60 -3.89
C LYS A 354 -20.28 0.29 -4.50
N ARG A 355 -20.20 -0.76 -3.70
CA ARG A 355 -20.77 -2.08 -4.00
C ARG A 355 -22.28 -2.03 -4.15
N ASN A 356 -22.82 -2.96 -4.94
CA ASN A 356 -24.25 -3.12 -5.17
C ASN A 356 -24.84 -4.10 -4.14
N GLU A 357 -25.88 -3.68 -3.43
CA GLU A 357 -26.53 -4.52 -2.40
C GLU A 357 -27.09 -5.83 -2.97
N GLY A 358 -27.62 -5.81 -4.20
CA GLY A 358 -28.15 -7.00 -4.88
C GLY A 358 -27.07 -8.04 -5.22
N PHE A 359 -25.79 -7.68 -5.20
CA PHE A 359 -24.71 -8.64 -5.39
C PHE A 359 -24.61 -9.65 -4.23
N ALA A 360 -25.03 -9.24 -3.03
CA ALA A 360 -25.03 -10.10 -1.85
C ALA A 360 -26.07 -11.23 -1.92
N GLU A 361 -27.13 -11.06 -2.72
CA GLU A 361 -28.19 -12.07 -2.92
C GLU A 361 -27.70 -13.27 -3.76
N PHE A 362 -26.66 -13.08 -4.57
CA PHE A 362 -26.08 -14.13 -5.39
C PHE A 362 -25.25 -15.12 -4.57
N LEU A 363 -25.10 -16.33 -5.12
CA LEU A 363 -24.37 -17.41 -4.47
C LEU A 363 -22.86 -17.19 -4.58
N PRO A 364 -22.11 -17.39 -3.47
CA PRO A 364 -20.67 -17.18 -3.48
C PRO A 364 -19.98 -18.16 -4.42
N LEU A 365 -19.01 -17.67 -5.19
CA LEU A 365 -18.16 -18.53 -6.03
C LEU A 365 -17.24 -19.39 -5.16
N ALA A 366 -16.67 -18.80 -4.12
CA ALA A 366 -15.70 -19.43 -3.23
C ALA A 366 -16.33 -19.87 -1.90
N PRO A 367 -15.82 -20.93 -1.27
CA PRO A 367 -16.25 -21.36 0.04
C PRO A 367 -15.62 -20.48 1.13
N GLU A 368 -16.29 -20.35 2.27
CA GLU A 368 -15.71 -19.70 3.46
C GLU A 368 -14.47 -20.46 3.96
N LYS A 369 -14.56 -21.80 3.98
CA LYS A 369 -13.45 -22.70 4.32
C LYS A 369 -13.09 -23.56 3.11
N LYS A 370 -11.82 -23.51 2.70
CA LYS A 370 -11.32 -24.33 1.59
C LYS A 370 -11.38 -25.83 1.93
N PHE A 371 -11.71 -26.62 0.92
CA PHE A 371 -11.94 -28.07 0.98
C PHE A 371 -13.11 -28.48 1.90
N ASP A 372 -14.05 -27.57 2.15
CA ASP A 372 -15.29 -27.89 2.84
C ASP A 372 -16.32 -28.44 1.84
N MET A 373 -16.63 -29.73 1.97
CA MET A 373 -17.60 -30.41 1.11
C MET A 373 -19.05 -30.01 1.42
N LYS A 374 -19.32 -29.38 2.58
CA LYS A 374 -20.65 -28.90 2.98
C LYS A 374 -20.87 -27.41 2.68
N THR A 375 -20.01 -26.83 1.84
CA THR A 375 -20.10 -25.40 1.49
C THR A 375 -21.37 -25.07 0.70
N HIS A 376 -21.90 -23.87 0.93
CA HIS A 376 -23.02 -23.30 0.17
C HIS A 376 -22.51 -22.36 -0.95
N SER A 377 -21.47 -22.78 -1.66
CA SER A 377 -20.80 -22.02 -2.72
C SER A 377 -20.64 -22.87 -3.99
N PHE A 378 -20.24 -22.27 -5.12
CA PHE A 378 -20.00 -23.02 -6.36
C PHE A 378 -18.85 -24.02 -6.23
N PHE A 379 -17.74 -23.61 -5.61
CA PHE A 379 -16.53 -24.44 -5.50
C PHE A 379 -16.25 -24.86 -4.06
N THR A 380 -15.73 -26.07 -3.87
CA THR A 380 -15.24 -26.58 -2.57
C THR A 380 -13.88 -26.01 -2.20
N THR A 381 -13.12 -25.48 -3.15
CA THR A 381 -11.79 -24.89 -2.91
C THR A 381 -11.38 -23.92 -4.02
N TYR A 382 -10.28 -23.20 -3.80
CA TYR A 382 -9.64 -22.32 -4.78
C TYR A 382 -8.20 -22.01 -4.34
N SER A 383 -7.37 -21.55 -5.27
CA SER A 383 -5.98 -21.16 -5.00
C SER A 383 -5.63 -19.83 -5.63
N LEU A 384 -4.68 -19.11 -5.04
CA LEU A 384 -3.91 -18.14 -5.83
C LEU A 384 -3.00 -18.88 -6.81
N GLY A 385 -2.61 -18.22 -7.91
CA GLY A 385 -1.51 -18.69 -8.77
C GLY A 385 -0.18 -18.80 -8.02
N VAL A 386 0.80 -19.51 -8.57
CA VAL A 386 2.10 -19.70 -7.91
C VAL A 386 2.86 -18.38 -7.81
N ALA A 387 3.41 -18.08 -6.63
CA ALA A 387 4.26 -16.91 -6.41
C ALA A 387 5.70 -17.36 -6.20
N THR A 388 6.57 -17.10 -7.18
CA THR A 388 7.98 -17.47 -7.07
C THR A 388 8.80 -16.41 -6.33
N ASN A 389 8.39 -15.13 -6.48
CA ASN A 389 9.11 -13.90 -6.09
C ASN A 389 10.47 -13.71 -6.76
N LYS A 390 10.78 -14.52 -7.79
CA LYS A 390 12.06 -14.51 -8.53
C LYS A 390 11.87 -15.08 -9.93
N ASP A 391 10.86 -14.56 -10.64
CA ASP A 391 10.41 -15.13 -11.92
C ASP A 391 11.53 -15.30 -12.95
N ALA A 392 12.50 -14.38 -12.98
CA ALA A 392 13.66 -14.46 -13.88
C ALA A 392 14.52 -15.73 -13.69
N TYR A 393 14.44 -16.36 -12.52
CA TYR A 393 15.14 -17.60 -12.18
C TYR A 393 14.23 -18.82 -12.28
N MET A 394 12.91 -18.65 -12.27
CA MET A 394 11.96 -19.78 -12.17
C MET A 394 11.17 -20.03 -13.45
N TYR A 395 11.12 -19.04 -14.36
CA TYR A 395 10.47 -19.15 -15.67
C TYR A 395 11.42 -18.82 -16.81
N ASN A 396 11.35 -19.56 -17.91
CA ASN A 396 12.01 -19.21 -19.16
C ASN A 396 11.32 -19.86 -20.36
N SER A 397 11.44 -19.28 -21.55
CA SER A 397 10.97 -19.94 -22.77
C SER A 397 11.88 -21.10 -23.21
N SER A 398 13.12 -21.14 -22.73
CA SER A 398 14.09 -22.22 -22.99
C SER A 398 14.36 -23.03 -21.71
N LYS A 399 14.09 -24.34 -21.77
CA LYS A 399 14.35 -25.27 -20.66
C LYS A 399 15.84 -25.28 -20.27
N ILE A 400 16.74 -25.35 -21.23
CA ILE A 400 18.21 -25.39 -21.00
C ILE A 400 18.70 -24.12 -20.30
N VAL A 401 18.18 -22.95 -20.72
CA VAL A 401 18.54 -21.68 -20.08
C VAL A 401 18.05 -21.65 -18.63
N LEU A 402 16.83 -22.14 -18.39
CA LEU A 402 16.25 -22.18 -17.05
C LEU A 402 17.03 -23.12 -16.12
N GLU A 403 17.34 -24.33 -16.57
CA GLU A 403 18.13 -25.31 -15.82
C GLU A 403 19.47 -24.72 -15.37
N ASN A 404 20.23 -24.12 -16.30
CA ASN A 404 21.50 -23.47 -15.98
C ASN A 404 21.33 -22.29 -15.02
N THR A 405 20.27 -21.49 -15.20
CA THR A 405 19.99 -20.33 -14.34
C THR A 405 19.69 -20.76 -12.90
N ILE A 406 18.88 -21.80 -12.72
CA ILE A 406 18.54 -22.34 -11.39
C ILE A 406 19.75 -23.01 -10.75
N GLN A 407 20.52 -23.80 -11.50
CA GLN A 407 21.72 -24.44 -10.98
C GLN A 407 22.70 -23.40 -10.44
N ASN A 408 23.00 -22.36 -11.22
CA ASN A 408 23.89 -21.27 -10.78
C ASN A 408 23.36 -20.55 -9.53
N MET A 409 22.04 -20.37 -9.41
CA MET A 409 21.42 -19.76 -8.23
C MET A 409 21.55 -20.66 -7.00
N ILE A 410 21.32 -21.97 -7.15
CA ILE A 410 21.46 -22.97 -6.08
C ILE A 410 22.91 -23.06 -5.62
N ASP A 411 23.86 -23.10 -6.55
CA ASP A 411 25.29 -23.16 -6.23
C ASP A 411 25.71 -21.92 -5.42
N PHE A 412 25.31 -20.72 -5.87
CA PHE A 412 25.57 -19.48 -5.14
C PHE A 412 24.91 -19.49 -3.75
N TYR A 413 23.64 -19.91 -3.65
CA TYR A 413 22.95 -20.05 -2.36
C TYR A 413 23.72 -20.97 -1.41
N ASN A 414 24.11 -22.16 -1.88
CA ASN A 414 24.78 -23.17 -1.07
C ASN A 414 26.17 -22.69 -0.62
N GLU A 415 26.90 -21.97 -1.47
CA GLU A 415 28.16 -21.32 -1.09
C GLU A 415 27.96 -20.28 0.01
N GLU A 416 26.96 -19.41 -0.11
CA GLU A 416 26.67 -18.40 0.91
C GLU A 416 26.19 -19.03 2.22
N ARG A 417 25.37 -20.10 2.14
CA ARG A 417 24.94 -20.91 3.29
C ARG A 417 26.13 -21.47 4.05
N ILE A 418 27.09 -22.09 3.36
CA ILE A 418 28.29 -22.68 4.00
C ILE A 418 29.09 -21.59 4.71
N LYS A 419 29.34 -20.44 4.05
CA LYS A 419 30.10 -19.33 4.64
C LYS A 419 29.41 -18.76 5.87
N ALA A 420 28.10 -18.49 5.79
CA ALA A 420 27.32 -17.96 6.89
C ALA A 420 27.27 -18.89 8.11
N ASN A 421 27.24 -20.21 7.89
CA ASN A 421 27.25 -21.21 8.98
C ASN A 421 28.67 -21.51 9.52
N SER A 422 29.73 -21.10 8.81
CA SER A 422 31.12 -21.36 9.22
C SER A 422 31.82 -20.15 9.83
N ILE A 423 31.28 -18.94 9.64
CA ILE A 423 31.90 -17.67 10.04
C ILE A 423 30.84 -16.78 10.68
N ASP A 424 30.89 -16.63 12.01
CA ASP A 424 29.88 -15.88 12.79
C ASP A 424 29.68 -14.42 12.35
N THR A 425 30.71 -13.80 11.76
CA THR A 425 30.68 -12.39 11.31
C THR A 425 30.41 -12.23 9.82
N TYR A 426 30.11 -13.32 9.11
CA TYR A 426 29.90 -13.26 7.67
C TYR A 426 28.56 -12.63 7.31
N GLU A 427 28.62 -11.55 6.53
CA GLU A 427 27.45 -10.97 5.89
C GLU A 427 27.26 -11.57 4.50
N ILE A 428 26.09 -12.16 4.27
CA ILE A 428 25.74 -12.73 2.97
C ILE A 428 25.72 -11.68 1.87
N LYS A 429 26.08 -12.10 0.66
CA LYS A 429 26.13 -11.21 -0.50
C LYS A 429 24.76 -11.08 -1.17
N TYR A 430 24.33 -9.84 -1.34
CA TYR A 430 23.12 -9.49 -2.07
C TYR A 430 23.46 -9.14 -3.52
N ASP A 431 23.62 -10.15 -4.37
CA ASP A 431 23.86 -10.00 -5.82
C ASP A 431 22.66 -10.50 -6.63
N ALA A 432 21.87 -9.56 -7.17
CA ALA A 432 20.67 -9.87 -7.95
C ALA A 432 20.95 -10.60 -9.27
N THR A 433 22.21 -10.59 -9.76
CA THR A 433 22.63 -11.34 -10.95
C THR A 433 22.92 -12.81 -10.67
N LYS A 434 23.00 -13.18 -9.38
CA LYS A 434 23.23 -14.55 -8.91
C LYS A 434 22.01 -15.13 -8.21
N ILE A 435 21.33 -14.31 -7.41
CA ILE A 435 20.20 -14.76 -6.61
C ILE A 435 19.26 -13.60 -6.27
N VAL A 436 17.96 -13.89 -6.25
CA VAL A 436 16.98 -13.03 -5.60
C VAL A 436 16.66 -13.64 -4.25
N TRP A 437 17.11 -12.97 -3.19
CA TRP A 437 16.85 -13.40 -1.83
C TRP A 437 15.37 -13.22 -1.49
N THR A 438 14.83 -14.17 -0.75
CA THR A 438 13.45 -14.16 -0.24
C THR A 438 13.48 -14.49 1.25
N ASP A 439 12.43 -14.14 2.01
CA ASP A 439 12.31 -14.53 3.43
C ASP A 439 12.45 -16.05 3.61
N MET A 440 11.95 -16.84 2.65
CA MET A 440 12.11 -18.29 2.64
C MET A 440 13.58 -18.69 2.50
N PHE A 441 14.31 -18.15 1.53
CA PHE A 441 15.73 -18.47 1.33
C PHE A 441 16.59 -18.02 2.52
N ILE A 442 16.33 -16.85 3.10
CA ILE A 442 17.03 -16.40 4.31
C ILE A 442 16.75 -17.33 5.48
N LYS A 443 15.50 -17.77 5.66
CA LYS A 443 15.14 -18.73 6.70
C LYS A 443 15.82 -20.08 6.50
N SER A 444 15.80 -20.63 5.29
CA SER A 444 16.47 -21.88 4.95
C SER A 444 17.98 -21.80 5.17
N LEU A 445 18.60 -20.68 4.82
CA LEU A 445 20.03 -20.44 5.04
C LEU A 445 20.37 -20.46 6.54
N ASN A 446 19.55 -19.80 7.36
CA ASN A 446 19.70 -19.78 8.83
C ASN A 446 19.47 -21.16 9.45
N ASN A 447 18.66 -22.00 8.82
CA ASN A 447 18.45 -23.40 9.21
C ASN A 447 19.50 -24.36 8.63
N ASN A 448 20.48 -23.85 7.90
CA ASN A 448 21.50 -24.63 7.18
C ASN A 448 20.91 -25.66 6.19
N GLU A 449 19.77 -25.36 5.57
CA GLU A 449 19.11 -26.21 4.59
C GLU A 449 19.82 -26.13 3.22
N GLU A 450 20.24 -27.28 2.69
CA GLU A 450 20.82 -27.41 1.35
C GLU A 450 19.76 -27.52 0.27
N PHE A 451 20.01 -26.91 -0.89
CA PHE A 451 19.18 -27.13 -2.06
C PHE A 451 19.93 -27.89 -3.15
N THR A 452 19.22 -28.78 -3.83
CA THR A 452 19.68 -29.52 -5.02
C THR A 452 18.64 -29.43 -6.12
N LEU A 453 19.06 -29.37 -7.37
CA LEU A 453 18.14 -29.26 -8.51
C LEU A 453 17.52 -30.63 -8.84
N ASN A 454 16.19 -30.72 -8.84
CA ASN A 454 15.47 -31.88 -9.35
C ASN A 454 15.00 -31.63 -10.79
N ILE A 455 15.66 -32.29 -11.75
CA ILE A 455 15.37 -32.17 -13.19
C ILE A 455 13.96 -32.68 -13.59
N ASN A 456 13.33 -33.50 -12.75
CA ASN A 456 11.97 -34.00 -12.99
C ASN A 456 10.89 -32.96 -12.63
N GLN A 457 11.26 -31.85 -11.99
CA GLN A 457 10.31 -30.82 -11.54
C GLN A 457 10.05 -29.72 -12.59
N PHE A 458 10.52 -29.88 -13.83
CA PHE A 458 10.30 -28.91 -14.89
C PHE A 458 8.99 -29.20 -15.63
N THR A 459 8.12 -28.20 -15.74
CA THR A 459 6.84 -28.29 -16.46
C THR A 459 6.56 -27.05 -17.30
N THR A 460 5.46 -27.07 -18.03
CA THR A 460 4.90 -25.90 -18.71
C THR A 460 3.90 -25.20 -17.79
N SER A 461 4.05 -23.89 -17.64
CA SER A 461 3.17 -23.05 -16.83
C SER A 461 2.62 -21.90 -17.65
N LEU A 462 1.38 -21.49 -17.38
CA LEU A 462 0.77 -20.33 -18.00
C LEU A 462 1.23 -19.07 -17.27
N TYR A 463 2.35 -18.50 -17.74
CA TYR A 463 2.99 -17.35 -17.12
C TYR A 463 2.15 -16.08 -17.33
N ARG A 464 1.69 -15.81 -18.56
CA ARG A 464 0.81 -14.67 -18.89
C ARG A 464 -0.30 -15.13 -19.83
N PRO A 465 -1.36 -14.33 -20.05
CA PRO A 465 -2.48 -14.75 -20.90
C PRO A 465 -1.96 -15.17 -22.28
N PHE A 466 -2.28 -16.41 -22.67
CA PHE A 466 -1.86 -17.03 -23.93
C PHE A 466 -0.34 -17.18 -24.13
N PHE A 467 0.44 -17.08 -23.05
CA PHE A 467 1.89 -17.19 -23.10
C PHE A 467 2.39 -18.19 -22.04
N LYS A 468 2.65 -19.42 -22.51
CA LYS A 468 3.21 -20.52 -21.71
C LYS A 468 4.74 -20.42 -21.68
N GLN A 469 5.35 -20.76 -20.54
CA GLN A 469 6.80 -20.85 -20.36
C GLN A 469 7.17 -22.15 -19.64
N VAL A 470 8.44 -22.55 -19.77
CA VAL A 470 9.01 -23.59 -18.91
C VAL A 470 9.13 -23.02 -17.50
N PHE A 471 8.78 -23.83 -16.50
CA PHE A 471 8.71 -23.47 -15.11
C PHE A 471 9.31 -24.58 -14.25
N CYS A 472 10.14 -24.21 -13.27
CA CYS A 472 10.62 -25.16 -12.26
C CYS A 472 9.62 -25.23 -11.10
N TYR A 473 8.86 -26.33 -11.04
CA TYR A 473 7.84 -26.59 -10.04
C TYR A 473 8.40 -27.24 -8.76
N GLN A 474 9.68 -27.02 -8.46
CA GLN A 474 10.31 -27.53 -7.25
C GLN A 474 9.91 -26.68 -6.04
N LYS A 475 9.14 -27.29 -5.12
CA LYS A 475 8.40 -26.59 -4.05
C LYS A 475 9.32 -25.83 -3.10
N GLU A 476 10.49 -26.38 -2.82
CA GLU A 476 11.52 -25.82 -1.94
C GLU A 476 12.13 -24.53 -2.50
N LEU A 477 12.02 -24.33 -3.82
CA LEU A 477 12.50 -23.13 -4.51
C LEU A 477 11.38 -22.11 -4.73
N ILE A 478 10.13 -22.41 -4.39
CA ILE A 478 8.98 -21.53 -4.65
C ILE A 478 8.56 -20.82 -3.37
N GLN A 479 8.52 -19.47 -3.43
CA GLN A 479 8.17 -18.66 -2.27
C GLN A 479 6.80 -19.02 -1.68
N ARG A 480 5.73 -19.09 -2.49
CA ARG A 480 4.42 -19.61 -2.08
C ARG A 480 3.76 -20.40 -3.22
N THR A 481 3.49 -21.67 -2.96
CA THR A 481 2.70 -22.54 -3.86
C THR A 481 1.19 -22.40 -3.64
N TYR A 482 0.77 -21.81 -2.51
CA TYR A 482 -0.63 -21.75 -2.06
C TYR A 482 -1.28 -23.14 -2.06
N GLN A 483 -2.42 -23.32 -2.71
CA GLN A 483 -3.07 -24.62 -2.85
C GLN A 483 -2.77 -25.28 -4.19
N GLN A 484 -1.85 -24.74 -4.99
CA GLN A 484 -1.54 -25.29 -6.31
C GLN A 484 -1.02 -26.73 -6.22
N THR A 485 -0.35 -27.12 -5.14
CA THR A 485 0.07 -28.52 -4.92
C THR A 485 -1.09 -29.49 -4.65
N LYS A 486 -2.28 -28.98 -4.35
CA LYS A 486 -3.52 -29.76 -4.30
C LYS A 486 -4.33 -29.68 -5.58
N LEU A 487 -4.00 -28.77 -6.51
CA LEU A 487 -4.67 -28.66 -7.81
C LEU A 487 -3.86 -29.35 -8.91
N PHE A 488 -2.54 -29.29 -8.80
CA PHE A 488 -1.52 -29.88 -9.66
C PHE A 488 -0.44 -30.47 -8.75
N PRO A 489 -0.65 -31.66 -8.15
CA PRO A 489 0.32 -32.25 -7.23
C PRO A 489 1.68 -32.58 -7.87
N LEU A 490 1.67 -32.85 -9.18
CA LEU A 490 2.83 -33.24 -9.99
C LEU A 490 2.99 -32.32 -11.22
N PRO A 491 4.21 -32.20 -11.77
CA PRO A 491 4.50 -31.48 -13.02
C PRO A 491 3.57 -31.80 -14.20
N ASP A 492 3.11 -33.05 -14.30
CA ASP A 492 2.28 -33.61 -15.37
C ASP A 492 0.81 -33.83 -14.97
N SER A 493 0.36 -33.21 -13.87
CA SER A 493 -1.02 -33.35 -13.42
C SER A 493 -2.02 -32.75 -14.40
N ASP A 494 -3.05 -33.51 -14.76
CA ASP A 494 -4.17 -33.04 -15.58
C ASP A 494 -5.23 -32.33 -14.73
N ASN A 495 -5.52 -31.07 -15.02
CA ASN A 495 -6.63 -30.35 -14.39
C ASN A 495 -7.06 -29.14 -15.23
N LEU A 496 -8.27 -28.64 -15.00
CA LEU A 496 -8.73 -27.36 -15.53
C LEU A 496 -8.98 -26.39 -14.38
N VAL A 497 -8.50 -25.16 -14.53
CA VAL A 497 -8.71 -24.08 -13.55
C VAL A 497 -9.22 -22.82 -14.24
N ILE A 498 -10.29 -22.23 -13.70
CA ILE A 498 -10.76 -20.90 -14.10
C ILE A 498 -9.96 -19.87 -13.30
N CYS A 499 -9.10 -19.12 -13.99
CA CYS A 499 -8.29 -18.06 -13.41
C CYS A 499 -9.01 -16.71 -13.60
N LEU A 500 -9.27 -16.00 -12.51
CA LEU A 500 -9.91 -14.69 -12.53
C LEU A 500 -9.03 -13.61 -11.88
N SER A 501 -9.33 -12.36 -12.24
CA SER A 501 -8.66 -11.18 -11.67
C SER A 501 -8.74 -11.17 -10.15
N GLY A 502 -7.62 -10.97 -9.47
CA GLY A 502 -7.58 -10.86 -8.02
C GLY A 502 -8.30 -9.62 -7.48
N ILE A 503 -8.71 -9.69 -6.21
CA ILE A 503 -9.32 -8.56 -5.50
C ILE A 503 -8.38 -7.35 -5.51
N GLY A 504 -8.92 -6.17 -5.82
CA GLY A 504 -8.19 -4.92 -5.91
C GLY A 504 -7.53 -4.69 -7.26
N ALA A 505 -7.87 -5.46 -8.29
CA ALA A 505 -7.38 -5.26 -9.65
C ALA A 505 -7.53 -3.81 -10.11
N SER A 506 -6.45 -3.27 -10.66
CA SER A 506 -6.44 -1.95 -11.29
C SER A 506 -6.95 -1.99 -12.73
N LYS A 507 -7.20 -3.17 -13.28
CA LYS A 507 -7.78 -3.37 -14.62
C LYS A 507 -9.18 -3.94 -14.48
N ASP A 508 -9.93 -3.87 -15.57
CA ASP A 508 -11.26 -4.46 -15.64
C ASP A 508 -11.22 -5.96 -15.35
N PHE A 509 -12.31 -6.44 -14.75
CA PHE A 509 -12.44 -7.85 -14.42
C PHE A 509 -12.30 -8.71 -15.68
N SER A 510 -11.40 -9.68 -15.60
CA SER A 510 -11.11 -10.63 -16.66
C SER A 510 -10.92 -12.03 -16.09
N VAL A 511 -11.18 -13.02 -16.95
CA VAL A 511 -11.15 -14.44 -16.61
C VAL A 511 -10.59 -15.25 -17.78
N LEU A 512 -9.81 -16.29 -17.49
CA LEU A 512 -9.18 -17.17 -18.46
C LEU A 512 -9.08 -18.58 -17.86
N ILE A 513 -9.45 -19.60 -18.62
CA ILE A 513 -9.27 -20.99 -18.21
C ILE A 513 -7.84 -21.46 -18.54
N SER A 514 -7.26 -22.29 -17.69
CA SER A 514 -5.93 -22.90 -17.88
C SER A 514 -5.98 -24.40 -17.64
N ASP A 515 -5.27 -25.14 -18.47
CA ASP A 515 -4.97 -26.57 -18.36
C ASP A 515 -3.60 -26.84 -17.68
N THR A 516 -2.85 -25.77 -17.43
CA THR A 516 -1.52 -25.82 -16.80
C THR A 516 -1.49 -25.00 -15.51
N ILE A 517 -0.43 -25.18 -14.72
CA ILE A 517 -0.18 -24.39 -13.50
C ILE A 517 -0.18 -22.89 -13.85
N PRO A 518 -1.00 -22.05 -13.19
CA PRO A 518 -1.02 -20.62 -13.43
C PRO A 518 -0.04 -19.86 -12.53
N ASP A 519 0.62 -18.84 -13.10
CA ASP A 519 1.39 -17.86 -12.32
C ASP A 519 0.45 -16.92 -11.52
N LEU A 520 0.91 -16.44 -10.36
CA LEU A 520 0.17 -15.49 -9.53
C LEU A 520 -0.23 -14.22 -10.31
N GLN A 521 0.63 -13.73 -11.21
CA GLN A 521 0.39 -12.52 -11.99
C GLN A 521 -0.21 -12.80 -13.38
N LEU A 522 -0.72 -14.02 -13.63
CA LEU A 522 -1.42 -14.36 -14.87
C LEU A 522 -2.52 -13.35 -15.20
N ILE A 523 -3.39 -13.08 -14.23
CA ILE A 523 -4.39 -12.00 -14.29
C ILE A 523 -4.44 -11.29 -12.92
N PHE A 524 -3.45 -10.45 -12.62
CA PHE A 524 -3.36 -9.62 -11.40
C PHE A 524 -3.69 -10.36 -10.10
N ASN A 525 -2.70 -10.93 -9.41
CA ASN A 525 -2.94 -11.74 -8.19
C ASN A 525 -4.06 -12.79 -8.39
N GLY A 526 -3.99 -13.52 -9.50
CA GLY A 526 -5.07 -14.33 -10.04
C GLY A 526 -5.54 -15.42 -9.08
N GLN A 527 -6.87 -15.58 -9.00
CA GLN A 527 -7.54 -16.61 -8.22
C GLN A 527 -8.00 -17.72 -9.15
N CYS A 528 -7.72 -18.95 -8.79
CA CYS A 528 -7.84 -20.14 -9.63
C CYS A 528 -8.86 -21.09 -9.01
N PHE A 529 -9.94 -21.34 -9.74
CA PHE A 529 -11.07 -22.17 -9.33
C PHE A 529 -11.03 -23.49 -10.10
N PRO A 530 -10.77 -24.62 -9.44
CA PRO A 530 -10.46 -25.86 -10.13
C PRO A 530 -11.68 -26.71 -10.46
N LEU A 531 -11.59 -27.48 -11.54
CA LEU A 531 -12.53 -28.57 -11.81
C LEU A 531 -12.29 -29.74 -10.84
N TYR A 532 -11.02 -30.04 -10.54
CA TYR A 532 -10.64 -31.11 -9.60
C TYR A 532 -9.61 -30.65 -8.56
N TRP A 533 -9.53 -31.35 -7.44
CA TRP A 533 -8.39 -31.28 -6.53
C TRP A 533 -7.95 -32.69 -6.13
N TYR A 534 -6.73 -32.79 -5.63
CA TYR A 534 -6.05 -34.04 -5.37
C TYR A 534 -5.71 -34.15 -3.89
N ASP A 535 -6.08 -35.28 -3.29
CA ASP A 535 -5.70 -35.63 -1.92
C ASP A 535 -4.66 -36.74 -1.96
N GLU A 536 -3.66 -36.68 -1.09
CA GLU A 536 -2.61 -37.68 -1.07
C GLU A 536 -3.13 -38.97 -0.43
N HIS A 537 -2.93 -40.09 -1.12
CA HIS A 537 -3.28 -41.40 -0.61
C HIS A 537 -2.27 -41.80 0.47
N LYS A 538 -2.61 -41.56 1.74
CA LYS A 538 -1.83 -42.09 2.86
C LYS A 538 -2.00 -43.60 2.91
N GLN A 539 -0.97 -44.36 2.53
CA GLN A 539 -0.94 -45.79 2.78
C GLN A 539 -0.91 -46.06 4.29
N ASP A 540 -1.71 -47.01 4.75
CA ASP A 540 -1.59 -47.54 6.11
C ASP A 540 -0.29 -48.35 6.18
N SER A 541 0.67 -47.88 6.99
CA SER A 541 2.02 -48.46 7.19
C SER A 541 2.98 -48.36 5.98
N PRO A 542 3.47 -47.16 5.62
CA PRO A 542 4.45 -46.99 4.54
C PRO A 542 5.75 -47.73 4.85
N THR A 543 6.32 -48.44 3.88
CA THR A 543 7.66 -49.02 4.02
C THR A 543 8.75 -47.96 3.82
N LEU A 544 9.99 -48.23 4.27
CA LEU A 544 11.12 -47.32 4.08
C LEU A 544 11.38 -47.00 2.59
N PHE A 545 11.08 -47.95 1.70
CA PHE A 545 11.21 -47.77 0.25
C PHE A 545 10.08 -46.91 -0.33
N ASP A 546 8.86 -47.02 0.19
CA ASP A 546 7.74 -46.18 -0.23
C ASP A 546 7.94 -44.71 0.15
N SER A 547 8.62 -44.45 1.29
CA SER A 547 8.98 -43.09 1.72
C SER A 547 10.12 -42.44 0.93
N MET A 548 10.84 -43.21 0.10
CA MET A 548 11.98 -42.74 -0.69
C MET A 548 11.66 -42.61 -2.19
N ALA A 549 10.49 -43.08 -2.63
CA ALA A 549 10.06 -42.99 -4.03
C ALA A 549 9.40 -41.64 -4.32
N ASP A 550 9.67 -41.08 -5.51
CA ASP A 550 8.97 -39.89 -5.99
C ASP A 550 7.46 -40.19 -6.15
N PRO A 551 6.56 -39.27 -5.76
CA PRO A 551 5.12 -39.50 -5.89
C PRO A 551 4.72 -39.66 -7.36
N THR A 552 3.75 -40.54 -7.61
CA THR A 552 3.21 -40.83 -8.95
C THR A 552 1.73 -40.46 -9.02
N PRO A 553 1.09 -40.42 -10.20
CA PRO A 553 -0.35 -40.12 -10.29
C PRO A 553 -1.23 -41.05 -9.43
N SER A 554 -0.82 -42.32 -9.24
CA SER A 554 -1.51 -43.27 -8.36
C SER A 554 -1.41 -42.94 -6.87
N SER A 555 -0.50 -42.05 -6.47
CA SER A 555 -0.36 -41.55 -5.10
C SER A 555 -1.47 -40.57 -4.71
N TYR A 556 -2.35 -40.18 -5.63
CA TYR A 556 -3.36 -39.15 -5.39
C TYR A 556 -4.79 -39.61 -5.71
N ILE A 557 -5.74 -39.22 -4.86
CA ILE A 557 -7.17 -39.39 -5.06
C ILE A 557 -7.75 -38.10 -5.64
N ARG A 558 -8.31 -38.18 -6.85
CA ARG A 558 -9.01 -37.06 -7.49
C ARG A 558 -10.37 -36.83 -6.84
N ARG A 559 -10.68 -35.56 -6.54
CA ARG A 559 -11.92 -35.08 -5.92
C ARG A 559 -12.49 -33.94 -6.77
N ASP A 560 -13.81 -33.76 -6.72
CA ASP A 560 -14.44 -32.66 -7.43
C ASP A 560 -14.18 -31.30 -6.76
N GLY A 561 -13.86 -30.30 -7.57
CA GLY A 561 -13.79 -28.91 -7.17
C GLY A 561 -15.16 -28.22 -7.07
N ILE A 562 -16.19 -28.74 -7.76
CA ILE A 562 -17.56 -28.22 -7.70
C ILE A 562 -18.33 -28.87 -6.54
N SER A 563 -19.05 -28.07 -5.77
CA SER A 563 -19.83 -28.54 -4.61
C SER A 563 -21.04 -29.37 -5.03
N ASP A 564 -21.43 -30.32 -4.19
CA ASP A 564 -22.67 -31.08 -4.42
C ASP A 564 -23.91 -30.18 -4.26
N PHE A 565 -23.84 -29.19 -3.36
CA PHE A 565 -24.89 -28.19 -3.15
C PHE A 565 -25.29 -27.47 -4.44
N ILE A 566 -24.30 -26.95 -5.19
CA ILE A 566 -24.62 -26.20 -6.41
C ILE A 566 -25.11 -27.13 -7.52
N LEU A 567 -24.59 -28.36 -7.57
CA LEU A 567 -25.03 -29.37 -8.52
C LEU A 567 -26.51 -29.74 -8.30
N GLU A 568 -26.92 -29.96 -7.04
CA GLU A 568 -28.32 -30.27 -6.70
C GLU A 568 -29.27 -29.14 -7.12
N ARG A 569 -28.89 -27.88 -6.86
CA ARG A 569 -29.67 -26.73 -7.32
C ARG A 569 -29.71 -26.61 -8.85
N ALA A 570 -28.58 -26.82 -9.52
CA ALA A 570 -28.52 -26.77 -10.97
C ALA A 570 -29.40 -27.85 -11.59
N ARG A 571 -29.40 -29.07 -11.03
CA ARG A 571 -30.30 -30.16 -11.46
C ARG A 571 -31.78 -29.85 -11.23
N SER A 572 -32.10 -29.15 -10.14
CA SER A 572 -33.47 -28.70 -9.88
C SER A 572 -34.00 -27.74 -10.95
N MET A 573 -33.15 -26.83 -11.45
CA MET A 573 -33.57 -25.83 -12.45
C MET A 573 -33.40 -26.30 -13.91
N TYR A 574 -32.32 -27.01 -14.21
CA TYR A 574 -31.91 -27.36 -15.58
C TYR A 574 -32.06 -28.86 -15.89
N GLY A 575 -32.41 -29.69 -14.90
CA GLY A 575 -32.71 -31.10 -15.04
C GLY A 575 -31.60 -32.05 -14.56
N ASN A 576 -31.98 -33.30 -14.26
CA ASN A 576 -31.08 -34.29 -13.63
C ASN A 576 -29.86 -34.71 -14.46
N LYS A 577 -29.80 -34.36 -15.74
CA LYS A 577 -28.64 -34.64 -16.61
C LYS A 577 -27.47 -33.70 -16.37
N THR A 578 -27.67 -32.57 -15.68
CA THR A 578 -26.60 -31.63 -15.36
C THR A 578 -25.52 -32.30 -14.52
N THR A 579 -24.27 -32.09 -14.93
CA THR A 579 -23.04 -32.58 -14.31
C THR A 579 -22.27 -31.43 -13.65
N LYS A 580 -21.25 -31.77 -12.87
CA LYS A 580 -20.35 -30.76 -12.27
C LYS A 580 -19.54 -30.01 -13.33
N GLU A 581 -19.20 -30.68 -14.43
CA GLU A 581 -18.51 -30.06 -15.55
C GLU A 581 -19.39 -29.02 -16.25
N ASP A 582 -20.70 -29.29 -16.41
CA ASP A 582 -21.65 -28.29 -16.92
C ASP A 582 -21.71 -27.04 -16.04
N VAL A 583 -21.73 -27.21 -14.71
CA VAL A 583 -21.70 -26.10 -13.74
C VAL A 583 -20.39 -25.32 -13.84
N PHE A 584 -19.26 -26.00 -14.02
CA PHE A 584 -17.96 -25.37 -14.21
C PHE A 584 -17.93 -24.49 -15.47
N TYR A 585 -18.46 -24.96 -16.59
CA TYR A 585 -18.58 -24.14 -17.81
C TYR A 585 -19.64 -23.05 -17.71
N TYR A 586 -20.74 -23.27 -16.97
CA TYR A 586 -21.72 -22.23 -16.66
C TYR A 586 -21.07 -21.04 -15.95
N VAL A 587 -20.25 -21.30 -14.94
CA VAL A 587 -19.46 -20.28 -14.23
C VAL A 587 -18.61 -19.49 -15.23
N TYR A 588 -17.87 -20.19 -16.10
CA TYR A 588 -17.02 -19.54 -17.09
C TYR A 588 -17.82 -18.65 -18.05
N GLY A 589 -19.02 -19.10 -18.47
CA GLY A 589 -19.93 -18.34 -19.33
C GLY A 589 -20.47 -17.06 -18.68
N ILE A 590 -21.00 -17.14 -17.45
CA ILE A 590 -21.52 -15.95 -16.73
C ILE A 590 -20.41 -14.94 -16.48
N LEU A 591 -19.22 -15.40 -16.12
CA LEU A 591 -18.06 -14.51 -15.91
C LEU A 591 -17.61 -13.82 -17.20
N HIS A 592 -18.09 -14.21 -18.39
CA HIS A 592 -17.89 -13.52 -19.67
C HIS A 592 -19.02 -12.56 -20.08
N SER A 593 -20.16 -12.58 -19.38
CA SER A 593 -21.27 -11.69 -19.68
C SER A 593 -20.90 -10.21 -19.49
N PRO A 594 -20.94 -9.37 -20.54
CA PRO A 594 -20.66 -7.94 -20.42
C PRO A 594 -21.59 -7.27 -19.42
N LYS A 595 -22.89 -7.60 -19.47
CA LYS A 595 -23.90 -7.07 -18.55
C LYS A 595 -23.53 -7.34 -17.09
N TYR A 596 -23.07 -8.56 -16.76
CA TYR A 596 -22.65 -8.90 -15.40
C TYR A 596 -21.40 -8.09 -14.99
N ARG A 597 -20.38 -8.03 -15.84
CA ARG A 597 -19.13 -7.31 -15.56
C ARG A 597 -19.34 -5.81 -15.38
N GLU A 598 -20.18 -5.20 -16.20
CA GLU A 598 -20.49 -3.76 -16.14
C GLU A 598 -21.35 -3.43 -14.92
N THR A 599 -22.39 -4.23 -14.65
CA THR A 599 -23.32 -4.00 -13.53
C THR A 599 -22.62 -4.12 -12.17
N TYR A 600 -21.71 -5.10 -12.02
CA TYR A 600 -21.04 -5.43 -10.77
C TYR A 600 -19.55 -5.09 -10.79
N ALA A 601 -19.13 -4.13 -11.61
CA ALA A 601 -17.71 -3.75 -11.77
C ALA A 601 -17.05 -3.37 -10.42
N ALA A 602 -17.77 -2.63 -9.58
CA ALA A 602 -17.30 -2.25 -8.25
C ALA A 602 -17.15 -3.47 -7.33
N ASP A 603 -18.13 -4.37 -7.33
CA ASP A 603 -18.11 -5.60 -6.52
C ASP A 603 -16.97 -6.53 -6.96
N LEU A 604 -16.83 -6.79 -8.26
CA LEU A 604 -15.78 -7.63 -8.83
C LEU A 604 -14.36 -7.10 -8.57
N LYS A 605 -14.22 -5.79 -8.34
CA LYS A 605 -12.95 -5.17 -7.92
C LYS A 605 -12.71 -5.33 -6.42
N LYS A 606 -13.74 -5.38 -5.60
CA LYS A 606 -13.63 -5.33 -4.12
C LYS A 606 -13.74 -6.69 -3.44
N MET A 607 -14.32 -7.68 -4.10
CA MET A 607 -14.54 -9.02 -3.57
C MET A 607 -14.56 -10.10 -4.65
N LEU A 608 -14.54 -11.37 -4.24
CA LEU A 608 -14.70 -12.49 -5.18
C LEU A 608 -16.10 -12.50 -5.81
N PRO A 609 -16.24 -13.02 -7.05
CA PRO A 609 -17.52 -13.09 -7.72
C PRO A 609 -18.60 -13.84 -6.92
N ARG A 610 -19.83 -13.41 -7.10
CA ARG A 610 -21.04 -14.12 -6.68
C ARG A 610 -21.93 -14.27 -7.91
N LEU A 611 -22.47 -15.44 -8.14
CA LEU A 611 -23.17 -15.74 -9.39
C LEU A 611 -24.64 -16.08 -9.12
N PRO A 612 -25.56 -15.66 -10.01
CA PRO A 612 -26.89 -16.23 -10.05
C PRO A 612 -26.81 -17.70 -10.49
N LEU A 613 -27.88 -18.44 -10.26
CA LEU A 613 -28.07 -19.76 -10.85
C LEU A 613 -29.34 -19.79 -11.68
#